data_AF-A0A2G9RC81-F1
#
_entry.id   AF-A0A2G9RC81-F1
#
_cell.length_a   1.000
_cell.length_b   1.000
_cell.length_c   1.000
_cell.angle_alpha   90.00
_cell.angle_beta   90.00
_cell.angle_gamma   90.00
#
_symmetry.space_group_name_H-M   'P 1'
#
loop_
_entity.id
_entity.type
_entity.pdbx_description
1 polymer ?
#
loop_
_entity_poly.entity_id
_entity_poly.type
_entity_poly.pdbx_seq_one_letter_code
_entity_poly.pdbx_strand_id
1 'polypeptide(L)'
;MAEKEQVHAEESSNDKSPEPRASQSRRRFKASMSFIEIVEMVDILKRADYDGNHGPYQNPNVRKAKIMAKAVKSLHRNFGVRRSKDQLRKR
;
A
#
# COMPACT_ATOMS: atom_id res chain seq x y z
N MET A 1 -3.91 37.89 50.20
CA MET A 1 -5.21 38.48 49.81
C MET A 1 -5.11 38.94 48.36
N ALA A 2 -5.49 38.09 47.39
CA ALA A 2 -5.89 38.45 46.03
C ALA A 2 -6.33 37.16 45.29
N GLU A 3 -7.64 36.95 45.24
CA GLU A 3 -8.37 36.04 44.34
C GLU A 3 -8.40 36.70 42.93
N LYS A 4 -8.45 36.02 41.78
CA LYS A 4 -9.62 35.36 41.19
C LYS A 4 -9.27 34.52 39.93
N GLU A 5 -9.93 33.36 39.83
CA GLU A 5 -10.66 32.72 38.70
C GLU A 5 -10.18 32.97 37.25
N GLN A 6 -9.69 31.94 36.52
CA GLN A 6 -10.44 31.03 35.63
C GLN A 6 -11.39 31.71 34.62
N VAL A 7 -11.06 31.69 33.32
CA VAL A 7 -11.73 30.93 32.22
C VAL A 7 -11.20 31.38 30.85
N HIS A 8 -10.70 30.45 30.02
CA HIS A 8 -11.32 30.16 28.72
C HIS A 8 -10.77 28.84 28.13
N ALA A 9 -11.69 28.05 27.59
CA ALA A 9 -11.54 26.71 27.09
C ALA A 9 -11.05 26.66 25.62
N GLU A 10 -10.37 25.55 25.31
CA GLU A 10 -10.32 24.80 24.04
C GLU A 10 -10.09 25.56 22.72
N GLU A 11 -8.88 25.43 22.14
CA GLU A 11 -8.75 25.32 20.69
C GLU A 11 -7.55 24.44 20.27
N SER A 12 -7.87 23.16 20.04
CA SER A 12 -7.58 22.45 18.79
C SER A 12 -6.20 22.59 18.13
N SER A 13 -5.48 21.47 18.11
CA SER A 13 -4.90 20.84 16.92
C SER A 13 -3.46 20.37 17.16
N ASN A 14 -3.37 19.06 17.21
CA ASN A 14 -2.19 18.23 17.41
C ASN A 14 -1.23 18.35 16.21
N ASP A 15 -0.23 19.23 16.27
CA ASP A 15 0.86 19.27 15.29
C ASP A 15 2.19 19.63 15.95
N LYS A 16 2.81 18.70 16.66
CA LYS A 16 4.29 18.62 16.73
C LYS A 16 4.74 17.16 16.80
N SER A 17 5.06 16.66 15.61
CA SER A 17 5.82 15.44 15.34
C SER A 17 6.93 15.18 16.39
N PRO A 18 6.93 14.03 17.08
CA PRO A 18 8.02 13.70 18.00
C PRO A 18 9.26 13.23 17.21
N GLU A 19 10.38 13.92 17.45
CA GLU A 19 11.70 13.63 16.88
C GLU A 19 12.17 12.19 17.24
N PRO A 20 12.45 11.30 16.26
CA PRO A 20 12.74 9.91 16.56
C PRO A 20 14.22 9.70 16.88
N ARG A 21 14.64 10.00 18.11
CA ARG A 21 15.92 9.50 18.68
C ARG A 21 15.69 8.22 19.46
N ALA A 22 15.69 7.10 18.75
CA ALA A 22 16.02 5.80 19.30
C ALA A 22 16.53 4.91 18.15
N SER A 23 17.77 4.43 18.28
CA SER A 23 18.33 3.37 17.44
C SER A 23 17.66 2.05 17.78
N GLN A 24 16.34 1.96 17.55
CA GLN A 24 15.63 0.70 17.51
C GLN A 24 15.83 0.17 16.11
N SER A 25 16.53 -0.97 16.01
CA SER A 25 16.55 -1.81 14.82
C SER A 25 15.11 -1.99 14.35
N ARG A 26 14.69 -1.18 13.37
CA ARG A 26 13.40 -1.29 12.72
C ARG A 26 13.47 -2.56 11.87
N ARG A 27 13.31 -3.71 12.51
CA ARG A 27 12.87 -4.93 11.85
C ARG A 27 11.54 -4.54 11.22
N ARG A 28 11.56 -4.13 9.96
CA ARG A 28 10.36 -3.79 9.21
C ARG A 28 9.53 -5.05 9.23
N PHE A 29 8.52 -5.08 10.09
CA PHE A 29 7.50 -6.13 10.04
C PHE A 29 7.02 -6.14 8.60
N LYS A 30 7.28 -7.25 7.92
CA LYS A 30 6.91 -7.42 6.53
C LYS A 30 5.38 -7.43 6.51
N ALA A 31 4.79 -6.27 6.26
CA ALA A 31 3.35 -6.10 6.23
C ALA A 31 2.77 -7.07 5.20
N SER A 32 2.11 -8.12 5.69
CA SER A 32 1.40 -9.10 4.90
C SER A 32 0.21 -8.43 4.21
N MET A 33 -0.11 -8.85 2.99
CA MET A 33 -1.32 -8.40 2.32
C MET A 33 -2.55 -8.93 3.02
N SER A 34 -3.65 -8.16 2.96
CA SER A 34 -4.95 -8.65 3.39
C SER A 34 -5.48 -9.72 2.41
N PHE A 35 -6.36 -10.60 2.87
CA PHE A 35 -6.97 -11.63 2.01
C PHE A 35 -7.70 -11.00 0.80
N ILE A 36 -8.38 -9.89 1.02
CA ILE A 36 -9.11 -9.15 -0.01
C ILE A 36 -8.16 -8.60 -1.09
N GLU A 37 -7.03 -8.02 -0.70
CA GLU A 37 -5.99 -7.57 -1.63
C GLU A 37 -5.43 -8.71 -2.49
N ILE A 38 -5.24 -9.90 -1.89
CA ILE A 38 -4.73 -11.08 -2.59
C ILE A 38 -5.76 -11.58 -3.62
N VAL A 39 -7.05 -11.64 -3.24
CA VAL A 39 -8.12 -12.09 -4.14
C VAL A 39 -8.24 -11.17 -5.35
N GLU A 40 -8.24 -9.84 -5.13
CA GLU A 40 -8.30 -8.86 -6.22
C GLU A 40 -7.09 -9.01 -7.17
N MET A 41 -5.89 -9.22 -6.61
CA MET A 41 -4.69 -9.39 -7.40
C MET A 41 -4.73 -10.67 -8.27
N VAL A 42 -5.19 -11.77 -7.69
CA VAL A 42 -5.33 -13.05 -8.39
C VAL A 42 -6.39 -12.97 -9.47
N ASP A 43 -7.49 -12.26 -9.23
CA ASP A 43 -8.54 -12.04 -10.24
C ASP A 43 -7.99 -11.28 -11.44
N ILE A 44 -7.24 -10.20 -11.22
CA ILE A 44 -6.61 -9.41 -12.31
C ILE A 44 -5.59 -10.23 -13.09
N LEU A 45 -4.80 -11.06 -12.40
CA LEU A 45 -3.85 -11.96 -13.05
C LEU A 45 -4.59 -12.95 -13.98
N LYS A 46 -5.63 -13.60 -13.47
CA LYS A 46 -6.46 -14.52 -14.26
C LYS A 46 -7.09 -13.79 -15.44
N ARG A 47 -7.77 -12.68 -15.20
CA ARG A 47 -8.51 -11.94 -16.24
C ARG A 47 -7.60 -11.46 -17.36
N ALA A 48 -6.41 -10.96 -17.01
CA ALA A 48 -5.42 -10.52 -18.01
C ALA A 48 -4.68 -11.67 -18.72
N ASP A 49 -4.65 -12.88 -18.13
CA ASP A 49 -4.08 -14.08 -18.74
C ASP A 49 -5.08 -14.81 -19.64
N TYR A 50 -6.37 -14.82 -19.26
CA TYR A 50 -7.47 -15.45 -20.00
C TYR A 50 -8.00 -14.60 -21.15
N ASP A 51 -7.64 -13.31 -21.23
CA ASP A 51 -8.16 -12.37 -22.22
C ASP A 51 -7.92 -12.80 -23.68
N GLY A 52 -7.16 -13.86 -23.98
CA GLY A 52 -7.10 -14.55 -25.28
C GLY A 52 -6.60 -13.71 -26.47
N ASN A 53 -6.42 -12.41 -26.26
CA ASN A 53 -6.24 -11.40 -27.29
C ASN A 53 -4.81 -11.39 -27.85
N HIS A 54 -3.91 -12.25 -27.37
CA HIS A 54 -2.49 -12.17 -27.66
C HIS A 54 -2.01 -13.56 -28.08
N GLY A 55 -1.60 -13.70 -29.34
CA GLY A 55 -1.00 -14.93 -29.88
C GLY A 55 0.29 -15.35 -29.13
N PRO A 56 0.91 -16.48 -29.51
CA PRO A 56 2.13 -16.99 -28.86
C PRO A 56 3.17 -15.87 -28.67
N TYR A 57 3.55 -15.66 -27.42
CA TYR A 57 4.24 -14.44 -26.99
C TYR A 57 5.66 -14.35 -27.52
N GLN A 58 6.00 -13.24 -28.17
CA GLN A 58 7.40 -12.91 -28.49
C GLN A 58 8.25 -12.67 -27.23
N ASN A 59 7.66 -12.20 -26.11
CA ASN A 59 8.39 -12.01 -24.85
C ASN A 59 7.48 -12.18 -23.61
N PRO A 60 7.51 -13.35 -22.94
CA PRO A 60 6.66 -13.63 -21.77
C PRO A 60 6.97 -12.72 -20.57
N ASN A 61 8.20 -12.22 -20.44
CA ASN A 61 8.60 -11.36 -19.32
C ASN A 61 7.95 -9.97 -19.41
N VAL A 62 7.82 -9.42 -20.62
CA VAL A 62 7.20 -8.10 -20.85
C VAL A 62 5.72 -8.13 -20.50
N ARG A 63 5.00 -9.19 -20.91
CA ARG A 63 3.59 -9.37 -20.53
C ARG A 63 3.44 -9.53 -19.03
N LYS A 64 4.23 -10.40 -18.41
CA LYS A 64 4.20 -10.59 -16.95
C LYS A 64 4.39 -9.25 -16.23
N ALA A 65 5.29 -8.40 -16.71
CA ALA A 65 5.47 -7.05 -16.15
C ALA A 65 4.24 -6.14 -16.35
N LYS A 66 3.60 -6.18 -17.53
CA LYS A 66 2.40 -5.39 -17.84
C LYS A 66 1.20 -5.79 -16.99
N ILE A 67 1.01 -7.08 -16.77
CA ILE A 67 -0.08 -7.60 -15.91
C ILE A 67 0.18 -7.22 -14.45
N MET A 68 1.41 -7.37 -13.96
CA MET A 68 1.78 -6.93 -12.62
C MET A 68 1.59 -5.42 -12.44
N ALA A 69 1.86 -4.60 -13.46
CA ALA A 69 1.61 -3.16 -13.41
C ALA A 69 0.11 -2.83 -13.30
N LYS A 70 -0.77 -3.59 -13.99
CA LYS A 70 -2.23 -3.47 -13.82
C LYS A 70 -2.65 -3.79 -12.39
N ALA A 71 -2.12 -4.88 -11.82
CA ALA A 71 -2.42 -5.31 -10.46
C ALA A 71 -1.94 -4.32 -9.38
N VAL A 72 -0.75 -3.73 -9.54
CA VAL A 72 -0.27 -2.66 -8.64
C VAL A 72 -1.17 -1.43 -8.73
N LYS A 73 -1.58 -1.05 -9.95
CA LYS A 73 -2.39 0.13 -10.20
C LYS A 73 -3.81 -0.01 -9.64
N SER A 74 -4.42 -1.19 -9.73
CA SER A 74 -5.74 -1.45 -9.12
C SER A 74 -5.65 -1.42 -7.60
N LEU A 75 -4.61 -2.02 -7.00
CA LEU A 75 -4.45 -2.03 -5.55
C LEU A 75 -4.32 -0.63 -4.97
N HIS A 76 -3.56 0.22 -5.67
CA HIS A 76 -3.42 1.61 -5.28
C HIS A 76 -4.76 2.36 -5.37
N ARG A 77 -5.55 2.11 -6.43
CA ARG A 77 -6.83 2.81 -6.66
C ARG A 77 -7.96 2.33 -5.76
N ASN A 78 -8.08 1.02 -5.56
CA ASN A 78 -9.19 0.41 -4.84
C ASN A 78 -8.95 0.36 -3.33
N PHE A 79 -7.70 0.14 -2.91
CA PHE A 79 -7.37 -0.06 -1.49
C PHE A 79 -6.42 1.02 -0.93
N GLY A 80 -5.97 1.98 -1.74
CA GLY A 80 -4.99 2.99 -1.31
C GLY A 80 -3.61 2.42 -0.98
N VAL A 81 -3.36 1.14 -1.32
CA VAL A 81 -2.14 0.45 -0.87
C VAL A 81 -0.99 0.76 -1.83
N ARG A 82 0.05 1.42 -1.29
CA ARG A 82 1.27 1.73 -2.04
C ARG A 82 2.24 0.54 -1.99
N ARG A 83 2.09 -0.40 -2.93
CA ARG A 83 3.00 -1.55 -3.11
C ARG A 83 3.85 -1.43 -4.37
N SER A 84 5.04 -2.01 -4.32
CA SER A 84 5.91 -2.14 -5.48
C SER A 84 5.72 -3.49 -6.16
N LYS A 85 5.99 -3.54 -7.46
CA LYS A 85 5.96 -4.78 -8.26
C LYS A 85 6.79 -5.91 -7.63
N ASP A 86 7.93 -5.58 -7.03
CA ASP A 86 8.83 -6.56 -6.44
C ASP A 86 8.35 -7.10 -5.10
N GLN A 87 7.49 -6.39 -4.38
CA GLN A 87 6.85 -6.93 -3.18
C GLN A 87 5.74 -7.95 -3.51
N LEU A 88 5.14 -7.83 -4.68
CA LEU A 88 4.09 -8.74 -5.16
C LEU A 88 4.65 -10.00 -5.83
N ARG A 89 5.93 -9.97 -6.25
CA ARG A 89 6.63 -11.17 -6.68
C ARG A 89 6.97 -12.00 -5.44
N LYS A 90 6.41 -13.21 -5.34
CA LYS A 90 6.99 -14.21 -4.44
C LYS A 90 8.43 -14.50 -4.91
N ARG A 91 9.35 -14.56 -3.95
CA ARG A 91 10.64 -15.22 -4.11
C ARG A 91 10.40 -16.73 -4.08
#